data_AF-A0A7T7ZYH8-F1
#
_entry.id   AF-A0A7T7ZYH8-F1
#
_cell.length_a   1.000
_cell.length_b   1.000
_cell.length_c   1.000
_cell.angle_alpha   90.00
_cell.angle_beta   90.00
_cell.angle_gamma   90.00
#
_symmetry.space_group_name_H-M   'P 1'
#
loop_
_entity.id
_entity.type
_entity.pdbx_description
1 polymer ?
#
loop_
_entity_poly.entity_id
_entity_poly.type
_entity_poly.pdbx_seq_one_letter_code
_entity_poly.pdbx_strand_id
1 'polypeptide(L)'
;MKHQYLTLLQLDSIYRLLTWDDRIQVHLLMQNKTKDSNESIHVLLALIEEFSWYAPDMRYDQDRLLYYFEEEQERWLPIEQYKNNNPELTKELLI
;
A
#
# COMPACT_ATOMS: atom_id res chain seq x y z
N MET A 1 -3.53 -1.38 -14.76
CA MET A 1 -3.84 -2.66 -14.09
C MET A 1 -2.71 -3.17 -13.20
N LYS A 2 -1.62 -3.77 -13.70
CA LYS A 2 -0.56 -4.34 -12.80
C LYS A 2 0.02 -3.32 -11.81
N HIS A 3 0.21 -2.07 -12.24
CA HIS A 3 0.71 -0.99 -11.38
C HIS A 3 -0.24 -0.66 -10.22
N GLN A 4 -1.55 -0.57 -10.48
CA GLN A 4 -2.57 -0.27 -9.46
C GLN A 4 -2.62 -1.33 -8.36
N TYR A 5 -2.50 -2.61 -8.72
CA TYR A 5 -2.45 -3.70 -7.74
C TYR A 5 -1.16 -3.69 -6.91
N LEU A 6 -0.03 -3.27 -7.47
CA LEU A 6 1.21 -3.08 -6.71
C LEU A 6 1.04 -1.93 -5.70
N THR A 7 0.49 -0.80 -6.15
CA THR A 7 0.16 0.35 -5.29
C THR A 7 -0.76 -0.05 -4.14
N LEU A 8 -1.76 -0.89 -4.41
CA LEU A 8 -2.64 -1.44 -3.38
C LEU A 8 -1.90 -2.28 -2.33
N LEU A 9 -0.96 -3.14 -2.74
CA LEU A 9 -0.13 -3.91 -1.80
C LEU A 9 0.83 -3.02 -1.00
N GLN A 10 1.32 -1.93 -1.59
CA GLN A 10 2.15 -0.94 -0.88
C GLN A 10 1.32 -0.20 0.18
N LEU A 11 0.11 0.24 -0.17
CA LEU A 11 -0.83 0.85 0.77
C LEU A 11 -1.15 -0.10 1.93
N ASP A 12 -1.44 -1.37 1.61
CA ASP A 12 -1.69 -2.41 2.62
C ASP A 12 -0.47 -2.67 3.52
N SER A 13 0.75 -2.57 3.00
CA SER A 13 1.97 -2.73 3.81
C SER A 13 2.10 -1.65 4.90
N ILE A 14 1.51 -0.48 4.68
CA ILE A 14 1.45 0.62 5.65
C ILE A 14 0.23 0.45 6.56
N TYR A 15 -0.96 0.29 5.97
CA TYR A 15 -2.22 0.44 6.69
C TYR A 15 -2.89 -0.86 7.14
N ARG A 16 -2.49 -2.01 6.61
CA ARG A 16 -3.06 -3.35 6.86
C ARG A 16 -4.56 -3.43 6.55
N LEU A 17 -4.93 -2.92 5.38
CA LEU A 17 -6.32 -2.81 4.91
C LEU A 17 -6.86 -4.11 4.30
N LEU A 18 -5.97 -4.97 3.81
CA LEU A 18 -6.32 -6.23 3.17
C LEU A 18 -6.23 -7.39 4.17
N THR A 19 -7.18 -8.31 4.05
CA THR A 19 -7.08 -9.64 4.67
C THR A 19 -6.02 -10.48 3.96
N TRP A 20 -5.69 -11.64 4.52
CA TRP A 20 -4.77 -12.58 3.88
C TRP A 20 -5.33 -13.11 2.54
N ASP A 21 -6.63 -13.40 2.47
CA ASP A 21 -7.29 -13.86 1.24
C ASP A 21 -7.27 -12.78 0.16
N ASP A 22 -7.52 -11.53 0.53
CA ASP A 22 -7.46 -10.39 -0.41
C ASP A 22 -6.06 -10.26 -1.02
N ARG A 23 -5.00 -10.39 -0.22
CA ARG A 23 -3.61 -10.33 -0.71
C ARG A 23 -3.33 -11.41 -1.76
N ILE A 24 -3.82 -12.63 -1.53
CA ILE A 24 -3.69 -13.72 -2.50
C ILE A 24 -4.43 -13.36 -3.79
N GLN A 25 -5.66 -12.86 -3.68
CA GLN A 25 -6.46 -12.48 -4.83
C GLN A 25 -5.78 -11.35 -5.64
N VAL A 26 -5.23 -10.33 -4.98
CA VAL A 26 -4.44 -9.28 -5.63
C VAL A 26 -3.23 -9.86 -6.37
N HIS A 27 -2.48 -10.78 -5.75
CA HIS A 27 -1.37 -11.46 -6.44
C HIS A 27 -1.83 -12.28 -7.66
N LEU A 28 -2.97 -12.96 -7.59
CA LEU A 28 -3.55 -13.71 -8.72
C LEU A 28 -3.98 -12.77 -9.85
N LEU A 29 -4.61 -11.63 -9.52
CA LEU A 29 -4.99 -10.58 -10.48
C LEU A 29 -3.75 -10.00 -11.18
N MET A 30 -2.68 -9.70 -10.43
CA MET A 30 -1.41 -9.22 -11.00
C MET A 30 -0.76 -10.21 -11.96
N GLN A 31 -0.98 -11.51 -11.75
CA GLN A 31 -0.47 -12.59 -12.60
C GLN A 31 -1.44 -12.98 -13.74
N ASN A 32 -2.56 -12.26 -13.89
CA ASN A 32 -3.65 -12.59 -14.83
C ASN A 32 -4.20 -14.03 -14.66
N LYS A 33 -4.12 -14.58 -13.44
CA LYS A 33 -4.63 -15.93 -13.11
C LYS A 33 -6.10 -15.95 -12.72
N THR A 34 -6.67 -14.78 -12.41
CA THR A 34 -8.09 -14.56 -12.21
C THR A 34 -8.47 -13.20 -12.81
N LYS A 35 -9.76 -13.02 -13.10
CA LYS A 35 -10.35 -11.72 -13.46
C LYS A 35 -11.29 -11.19 -12.39
N ASP A 36 -11.62 -12.03 -11.41
CA ASP A 36 -12.56 -11.69 -10.34
C ASP A 36 -11.78 -11.08 -9.18
N SER A 37 -12.12 -9.84 -8.82
CA SER A 37 -11.77 -9.18 -7.56
C SER A 37 -13.01 -9.11 -6.68
N ASN A 38 -12.82 -9.09 -5.37
CA ASN A 38 -13.90 -8.81 -4.43
C ASN A 38 -14.15 -7.30 -4.29
N GLU A 39 -15.25 -6.95 -3.61
CA GLU A 39 -15.67 -5.57 -3.39
C GLU A 39 -14.62 -4.74 -2.63
N SER A 40 -13.95 -5.33 -1.62
CA SER A 40 -12.91 -4.65 -0.83
C SER A 40 -11.74 -4.18 -1.70
N ILE A 41 -11.27 -5.01 -2.63
CA ILE A 41 -10.22 -4.62 -3.59
C ILE A 41 -10.70 -3.47 -4.48
N HIS A 42 -11.95 -3.51 -4.95
CA HIS A 42 -12.50 -2.42 -5.79
C HIS A 42 -12.61 -1.09 -5.03
N VAL A 43 -13.09 -1.11 -3.80
CA VAL A 43 -13.21 0.08 -2.94
C VAL A 43 -11.84 0.70 -2.70
N LEU A 44 -10.83 -0.11 -2.35
CA LEU A 44 -9.49 0.40 -2.08
C LEU A 44 -8.80 0.95 -3.33
N LEU A 45 -9.02 0.34 -4.51
CA LEU A 45 -8.53 0.88 -5.77
C LEU A 45 -9.18 2.21 -6.13
N ALA A 46 -10.49 2.36 -5.91
CA ALA A 46 -11.20 3.62 -6.10
C ALA A 46 -10.66 4.70 -5.15
N LEU A 47 -10.39 4.36 -3.89
CA LEU A 47 -9.81 5.27 -2.89
C LEU A 47 -8.40 5.75 -3.31
N ILE A 48 -7.54 4.83 -3.80
CA ILE A 48 -6.22 5.21 -4.33
C ILE A 48 -6.35 6.22 -5.49
N GLU A 49 -7.32 6.02 -6.38
CA GLU A 49 -7.57 6.91 -7.52
C GLU A 49 -8.14 8.26 -7.08
N GLU A 50 -9.14 8.27 -6.20
CA GLU A 50 -9.81 9.47 -5.69
C GLU A 50 -8.83 10.41 -4.98
N PHE A 51 -7.99 9.88 -4.10
CA PHE A 51 -7.00 10.67 -3.37
C PHE A 51 -5.69 10.88 -4.13
N SER A 52 -5.59 10.37 -5.37
CA SER A 52 -4.33 10.36 -6.14
C SER A 52 -3.15 9.89 -5.28
N TRP A 53 -3.37 8.81 -4.50
CA TRP A 53 -2.39 8.34 -3.54
C TRP A 53 -1.22 7.67 -4.26
N TYR A 54 0.00 8.01 -3.84
CA TYR A 54 1.22 7.38 -4.31
C TYR A 54 2.00 6.79 -3.14
N ALA A 55 2.55 5.59 -3.35
CA ALA A 55 3.40 4.97 -2.36
C ALA A 55 4.71 5.76 -2.21
N PRO A 56 5.24 5.89 -0.98
CA PRO A 56 6.62 6.34 -0.81
C PRO A 56 7.57 5.32 -1.45
N ASP A 57 8.83 5.71 -1.66
CA ASP A 57 9.86 4.73 -1.98
C ASP A 57 9.99 3.74 -0.82
N MET A 58 9.97 2.44 -1.14
CA MET A 58 9.95 1.36 -0.15
C MET A 58 11.03 0.33 -0.47
N ARG A 59 11.71 -0.18 0.56
CA ARG A 59 12.70 -1.25 0.42
C ARG A 59 12.75 -2.17 1.63
N TYR A 60 13.12 -3.42 1.40
CA TYR A 60 13.59 -4.29 2.47
C TYR A 60 15.09 -4.08 2.68
N ASP A 61 15.52 -3.96 3.93
CA ASP A 61 16.95 -3.88 4.27
C ASP A 61 17.49 -5.25 4.75
N GLN A 62 18.77 -5.31 5.13
CA GLN A 62 19.46 -6.57 5.49
C GLN A 62 18.82 -7.29 6.69
N ASP A 63 18.14 -6.55 7.56
CA ASP A 63 17.40 -7.08 8.71
C ASP A 63 16.02 -7.65 8.35
N ARG A 64 15.65 -7.60 7.06
CA ARG A 64 14.37 -8.06 6.50
C ARG A 64 13.17 -7.25 7.00
N LEU A 65 13.40 -6.05 7.54
CA LEU A 65 12.34 -5.09 7.83
C LEU A 65 12.07 -4.21 6.60
N LEU A 66 10.85 -3.71 6.52
CA LEU A 66 10.41 -2.82 5.46
C LEU A 66 10.62 -1.38 5.88
N TYR A 67 11.24 -0.60 5.01
CA TYR A 67 11.53 0.82 5.21
C TYR A 67 10.85 1.65 4.12
N TYR A 68 10.55 2.90 4.45
CA TYR A 68 10.16 3.93 3.50
C TYR A 68 11.18 5.07 3.49
N PHE A 69 11.32 5.75 2.35
CA PHE A 69 12.13 6.96 2.25
C PHE A 69 11.29 8.17 2.71
N GLU A 70 11.78 8.86 3.72
CA GLU A 70 11.22 10.10 4.23
C GLU A 70 11.99 11.27 3.58
N GLU A 71 11.27 12.08 2.80
CA GLU A 71 11.86 13.09 1.91
C GLU A 71 12.40 14.32 2.65
N GLU A 72 11.76 14.75 3.75
CA GLU A 72 12.15 15.98 4.47
C GLU A 72 13.54 15.84 5.11
N GLN A 73 13.85 14.65 5.64
CA GLN A 73 15.11 14.35 6.32
C GLN A 73 16.02 13.42 5.51
N GLU A 74 15.65 13.15 4.26
CA GLU A 74 16.38 12.32 3.28
C GLU A 74 16.87 10.98 3.87
N ARG A 75 16.00 10.27 4.60
CA ARG A 75 16.39 9.06 5.32
C ARG A 75 15.39 7.93 5.22
N TRP A 76 15.91 6.71 5.34
CA TRP A 76 15.09 5.50 5.41
C TRP A 76 14.60 5.27 6.84
N LEU A 77 13.28 5.18 7.01
CA LEU A 77 12.64 4.94 8.30
C LEU A 77 11.82 3.63 8.26
N PRO A 78 11.70 2.90 9.38
CA PRO A 78 10.83 1.73 9.47
C PRO A 78 9.40 2.07 9.03
N ILE A 79 8.77 1.20 8.23
CA ILE A 79 7.44 1.43 7.66
C ILE A 79 6.38 1.69 8.73
N GLU A 80 6.56 1.14 9.93
CA GLU A 80 5.65 1.32 11.07
C GLU A 80 5.58 2.78 11.54
N GLN A 81 6.60 3.60 11.24
CA GLN A 81 6.62 5.02 11.59
C GLN A 81 5.82 5.89 10.60
N TYR A 82 5.49 5.37 9.41
CA TYR A 82 4.88 6.15 8.34
C TYR A 82 3.60 6.85 8.76
N LYS A 83 2.70 6.15 9.46
CA LYS A 83 1.41 6.71 9.93
C LYS A 83 1.60 7.88 10.89
N ASN A 84 2.57 7.76 11.81
CA ASN A 84 2.84 8.77 12.82
C ASN A 84 3.52 10.01 12.22
N ASN A 85 4.34 9.79 11.18
CA ASN A 85 5.05 10.85 10.48
C ASN A 85 4.18 11.55 9.42
N ASN A 86 3.10 10.91 8.97
CA ASN A 86 2.15 11.45 7.98
C ASN A 86 0.70 11.44 8.51
N PRO A 87 0.41 12.16 9.61
CA PRO A 87 -0.87 12.06 10.30
C PRO A 87 -2.06 12.61 9.49
N GLU A 88 -1.88 13.68 8.71
CA GLU A 88 -2.95 14.24 7.89
C GLU A 88 -3.33 13.31 6.74
N LEU A 89 -2.33 12.80 6.01
CA LEU A 89 -2.55 11.79 4.96
C LEU A 89 -3.21 10.51 5.52
N THR A 90 -2.77 10.08 6.72
CA THR A 90 -3.36 8.92 7.39
C THR A 90 -4.84 9.13 7.72
N LYS A 91 -5.23 10.34 8.12
CA LYS A 91 -6.65 10.66 8.36
C LYS A 91 -7.43 10.57 7.05
N GLU A 92 -6.97 11.21 5.98
CA GLU A 92 -7.66 11.22 4.69
C GLU A 92 -7.97 9.82 4.15
N LEU A 93 -7.04 8.87 4.34
CA LEU A 93 -7.17 7.50 3.85
C LEU A 93 -8.00 6.55 4.74
N LEU A 94 -8.30 6.94 5.99
CA LEU A 94 -8.97 6.09 7.00
C LEU A 94 -10.35 6.63 7.44
N ILE A 95 -10.88 7.65 6.74
CA ILE A 95 -12.22 8.23 6.98
C ILE A 95 -13.32 7.36 6.36
#